data_AF-A0A0J7IDI9-F1
#
_entry.id   AF-A0A0J7IDI9-F1
#
_cell.length_a   1.000
_cell.length_b   1.000
_cell.length_c   1.000
_cell.angle_alpha   90.00
_cell.angle_beta   90.00
_cell.angle_gamma   90.00
#
_symmetry.space_group_name_H-M   'P 1'
#
loop_
_entity.id
_entity.type
_entity.pdbx_description
1 polymer ?
#
loop_
_entity_poly.entity_id
_entity_poly.type
_entity_poly.pdbx_seq_one_letter_code
_entity_poly.pdbx_strand_id
1 'polypeptide(L)'
;MKFEELMSHIERRPQQFIGEKDIFLLNAFLTGYLCNDAIRLGESAKYDFRSDFNNWLQKKFNYHNSFSWSNIINEISKKENLNSVDVFFKEYHLYENEKKSVSEFD
;
A
#
# COMPACT_ATOMS: atom_id res chain seq x y z
N MET A 1 -17.74 -3.98 -3.72
CA MET A 1 -16.83 -4.32 -2.61
C MET A 1 -16.19 -3.03 -2.14
N LYS A 2 -16.12 -2.81 -0.83
CA LYS A 2 -15.42 -1.65 -0.27
C LYS A 2 -13.91 -1.83 -0.40
N PHE A 3 -13.15 -0.75 -0.35
CA PHE A 3 -11.70 -0.81 -0.54
C PHE A 3 -11.01 -1.61 0.58
N GLU A 4 -11.49 -1.46 1.82
CA GLU A 4 -10.96 -2.17 3.00
C GLU A 4 -11.22 -3.68 2.92
N GLU A 5 -12.38 -4.07 2.37
CA GLU A 5 -12.71 -5.47 2.09
C GLU A 5 -11.76 -6.05 1.04
N LEU A 6 -11.51 -5.32 -0.05
CA LEU A 6 -10.55 -5.71 -1.08
C LEU A 6 -9.15 -5.90 -0.48
N MET A 7 -8.65 -4.93 0.28
CA MET A 7 -7.34 -5.01 0.92
C MET A 7 -7.24 -6.24 1.84
N SER A 8 -8.28 -6.51 2.64
CA SER A 8 -8.33 -7.71 3.50
C SER A 8 -8.34 -9.02 2.70
N HIS A 9 -9.01 -9.07 1.56
CA HIS A 9 -9.00 -10.24 0.69
C HIS A 9 -7.64 -10.46 0.01
N ILE A 10 -6.98 -9.40 -0.46
CA ILE A 10 -5.64 -9.47 -1.03
C ILE A 10 -4.65 -9.97 0.02
N GLU A 11 -4.70 -9.44 1.25
CA GLU A 11 -3.81 -9.87 2.33
C GLU A 11 -3.92 -11.37 2.63
N ARG A 12 -5.16 -11.88 2.70
CA ARG A 12 -5.40 -13.29 3.01
C ARG A 12 -4.99 -14.24 1.89
N ARG A 13 -5.13 -13.82 0.63
CA ARG A 13 -4.95 -14.70 -0.55
C ARG A 13 -4.38 -13.92 -1.75
N PRO A 14 -3.15 -13.38 -1.66
CA PRO A 14 -2.63 -12.47 -2.67
C PRO A 14 -2.55 -13.11 -4.06
N GLN A 15 -2.19 -14.40 -4.14
CA GLN A 15 -2.09 -15.12 -5.41
C GLN A 15 -3.41 -15.19 -6.20
N GLN A 16 -4.58 -15.08 -5.54
CA GLN A 16 -5.86 -15.05 -6.25
C GLN A 16 -6.09 -13.74 -7.03
N PHE A 17 -5.39 -12.67 -6.64
CA PHE A 17 -5.52 -11.34 -7.24
C PHE A 17 -4.35 -11.01 -8.16
N ILE A 18 -3.13 -11.39 -7.75
CA ILE A 18 -1.89 -10.96 -8.41
C ILE A 18 -1.03 -12.12 -8.93
N GLY A 19 -1.48 -13.38 -8.79
CA GLY A 19 -0.82 -14.57 -9.31
C GLY A 19 0.40 -15.01 -8.50
N GLU A 20 1.33 -14.09 -8.29
CA GLU A 20 2.54 -14.27 -7.49
C GLU A 20 2.61 -13.24 -6.37
N LYS A 21 3.23 -13.62 -5.25
CA LYS A 21 3.37 -12.78 -4.07
C LYS A 21 4.52 -11.78 -4.22
N ASP A 22 4.37 -10.88 -5.18
CA ASP A 22 5.36 -9.87 -5.59
C ASP A 22 4.81 -8.44 -5.42
N ILE A 23 5.63 -7.53 -4.91
CA ILE A 23 5.21 -6.15 -4.59
C ILE A 23 4.92 -5.30 -5.82
N PHE A 24 5.59 -5.56 -6.94
CA PHE A 24 5.35 -4.84 -8.18
C PHE A 24 4.05 -5.28 -8.84
N LEU A 25 3.72 -6.57 -8.75
CA LEU A 25 2.40 -7.08 -9.16
C LEU A 25 1.28 -6.50 -8.29
N LEU A 26 1.50 -6.42 -6.97
CA LEU A 26 0.56 -5.74 -6.07
C LEU A 26 0.37 -4.26 -6.43
N ASN A 27 1.46 -3.54 -6.67
CA ASN A 27 1.42 -2.13 -7.06
C ASN A 27 0.66 -1.93 -8.38
N ALA A 28 0.91 -2.77 -9.38
CA ALA A 28 0.21 -2.72 -10.67
C ALA A 28 -1.29 -2.96 -10.50
N PHE A 29 -1.67 -3.98 -9.71
CA PHE A 29 -3.08 -4.29 -9.42
C PHE A 29 -3.79 -3.13 -8.73
N LEU A 30 -3.24 -2.61 -7.63
CA LEU A 30 -3.83 -1.50 -6.88
C LEU A 30 -3.91 -0.23 -7.73
N THR A 31 -2.90 0.04 -8.54
CA THR A 31 -2.91 1.17 -9.47
C THR A 31 -4.04 1.05 -10.49
N GLY A 32 -4.20 -0.12 -11.13
CA GLY A 32 -5.29 -0.36 -12.08
C GLY A 32 -6.67 -0.20 -11.42
N TYR A 33 -6.84 -0.76 -10.23
CA TYR A 33 -8.09 -0.64 -9.46
C TYR A 33 -8.44 0.82 -9.16
N LEU A 34 -7.49 1.58 -8.59
CA LEU A 34 -7.69 2.98 -8.19
C LEU A 34 -7.86 3.91 -9.40
N CYS A 35 -7.15 3.67 -10.50
CA CYS A 35 -7.34 4.42 -11.74
C CYS A 35 -8.72 4.18 -12.34
N ASN A 36 -9.21 2.94 -12.35
CA ASN A 36 -10.58 2.64 -12.81
C ASN A 36 -11.63 3.34 -11.94
N ASP A 37 -11.45 3.36 -10.63
CA ASP A 37 -12.34 4.11 -9.74
C ASP A 37 -12.28 5.61 -9.98
N ALA A 38 -11.09 6.17 -10.21
CA ALA A 38 -10.95 7.59 -10.50
C ALA A 38 -11.66 8.00 -11.80
N ILE A 39 -11.58 7.16 -12.84
CA ILE A 39 -12.34 7.36 -14.09
C ILE A 39 -13.85 7.33 -13.82
N ARG A 40 -14.32 6.36 -13.01
CA ARG A 40 -15.74 6.21 -12.68
C ARG A 40 -16.28 7.37 -11.84
N LEU A 41 -15.46 7.93 -10.95
CA LEU A 41 -15.83 9.01 -10.04
C LEU A 41 -15.64 10.40 -10.65
N GLY A 42 -14.78 10.53 -11.67
CA GLY A 42 -14.36 11.81 -12.24
C GLY A 42 -13.30 12.54 -11.40
N GLU A 43 -12.85 11.94 -10.30
CA GLU A 43 -11.81 12.44 -9.39
C GLU A 43 -11.10 11.27 -8.69
N SER A 44 -9.94 11.52 -8.09
CA SER A 44 -9.23 10.50 -7.30
C SER A 44 -10.09 10.00 -6.15
N ALA A 45 -10.12 8.68 -5.96
CA ALA A 45 -10.84 8.07 -4.85
C ALA A 45 -10.30 8.56 -3.49
N LYS A 46 -11.19 8.91 -2.56
CA LYS A 46 -10.81 9.38 -1.21
C LYS A 46 -9.97 8.37 -0.41
N TYR A 47 -10.07 7.09 -0.74
CA TYR A 47 -9.29 5.99 -0.13
C TYR A 47 -7.98 5.69 -0.88
N ASP A 48 -7.60 6.49 -1.89
CA ASP A 48 -6.30 6.34 -2.53
C ASP A 48 -5.18 6.77 -1.58
N PHE A 49 -4.62 5.78 -0.88
CA PHE A 49 -3.61 5.97 0.14
C PHE A 49 -2.19 6.15 -0.41
N ARG A 50 -1.96 5.90 -1.72
CA ARG A 50 -0.61 5.63 -2.26
C ARG A 50 0.36 6.77 -2.04
N SER A 51 -0.08 8.02 -2.22
CA SER A 51 0.76 9.21 -2.02
C SER A 51 1.14 9.38 -0.55
N ASP A 52 0.15 9.32 0.34
CA ASP A 52 0.36 9.50 1.79
C ASP A 52 1.23 8.38 2.37
N PHE A 53 0.97 7.14 1.96
CA PHE A 53 1.76 5.98 2.40
C PHE A 53 3.19 6.02 1.90
N ASN A 54 3.41 6.48 0.67
CA ASN A 54 4.76 6.74 0.16
C ASN A 54 5.51 7.76 1.02
N ASN A 55 4.86 8.89 1.32
CA ASN A 55 5.44 9.94 2.15
C ASN A 55 5.72 9.44 3.58
N TRP A 56 4.83 8.62 4.13
CA TRP A 56 5.00 8.00 5.44
C TRP A 56 6.20 7.04 5.47
N LEU A 57 6.33 6.16 4.48
CA LEU A 57 7.46 5.24 4.35
C LEU A 57 8.79 5.99 4.20
N GLN A 58 8.83 7.02 3.36
CA GLN A 58 10.02 7.85 3.15
C GLN A 58 10.50 8.46 4.46
N LYS A 59 9.59 9.02 5.27
CA LYS A 59 9.89 9.55 6.60
C LYS A 59 10.37 8.47 7.57
N LYS A 60 9.63 7.35 7.66
CA LYS A 60 9.91 6.27 8.62
C LYS A 60 11.28 5.62 8.40
N PHE A 61 11.65 5.38 7.15
CA PHE A 61 12.87 4.67 6.78
C PHE A 61 13.99 5.59 6.28
N ASN A 62 13.79 6.92 6.34
CA ASN A 62 14.75 7.94 5.91
C ASN A 62 15.20 7.76 4.44
N TYR A 63 14.27 7.42 3.54
CA TYR A 63 14.52 7.41 2.09
C TYR A 63 14.27 8.80 1.50
N HIS A 64 15.13 9.21 0.56
CA HIS A 64 14.94 10.45 -0.20
C HIS A 64 13.81 10.34 -1.25
N ASN A 65 13.26 11.48 -1.66
CA ASN A 65 12.02 11.64 -2.45
C ASN A 65 11.95 10.89 -3.81
N SER A 66 13.01 10.21 -4.25
CA SER A 66 13.06 9.50 -5.54
C SER A 66 12.51 8.08 -5.53
N PHE A 67 12.26 7.48 -4.36
CA PHE A 67 11.77 6.11 -4.26
C PHE A 67 10.24 6.04 -4.13
N SER A 68 9.60 5.25 -4.98
CA SER A 68 8.19 4.86 -4.83
C SER A 68 8.01 3.89 -3.67
N TRP A 69 6.80 3.83 -3.11
CA TRP A 69 6.46 2.96 -1.98
C TRP A 69 6.79 1.49 -2.28
N SER A 70 6.54 1.02 -3.51
CA SER A 70 6.85 -0.36 -3.91
C SER A 70 8.36 -0.63 -3.92
N ASN A 71 9.16 0.35 -4.33
CA ASN A 71 10.63 0.23 -4.27
C ASN A 71 11.13 0.24 -2.82
N ILE A 72 10.59 1.11 -1.97
CA ILE A 72 10.94 1.16 -0.54
C ILE A 72 10.64 -0.19 0.13
N ILE A 73 9.42 -0.71 -0.07
CA ILE A 73 9.02 -2.02 0.47
C ILE A 73 9.92 -3.15 -0.05
N ASN A 74 10.25 -3.15 -1.35
CA ASN A 74 11.15 -4.15 -1.93
C ASN A 74 12.51 -4.15 -1.23
N GLU A 75 13.13 -2.98 -1.05
CA GLU A 75 14.44 -2.86 -0.40
C GLU A 75 14.40 -3.27 1.07
N ILE A 76 13.36 -2.87 1.81
CA ILE A 76 13.17 -3.30 3.20
C ILE A 76 12.99 -4.82 3.27
N SER A 77 12.18 -5.40 2.38
CA SER A 77 11.91 -6.84 2.39
C SER A 77 13.15 -7.69 2.14
N LYS A 78 14.04 -7.24 1.24
CA LYS A 78 15.35 -7.87 1.02
C LYS A 78 16.23 -7.78 2.27
N LYS A 79 16.27 -6.61 2.92
CA LYS A 79 17.06 -6.40 4.15
C LYS A 79 16.55 -7.25 5.32
N GLU A 80 15.23 -7.40 5.45
CA GLU A 80 14.60 -8.23 6.49
C GLU A 80 14.56 -9.73 6.13
N ASN A 81 14.92 -10.10 4.90
CA ASN A 81 14.78 -11.45 4.35
C ASN A 81 13.33 -11.99 4.48
N LEU A 82 12.35 -11.14 4.14
CA LEU A 82 10.93 -11.45 4.17
C LEU A 82 10.30 -11.26 2.78
N ASN A 83 9.11 -11.82 2.57
CA ASN A 83 8.37 -11.55 1.34
C ASN A 83 7.85 -10.11 1.31
N SER A 84 7.97 -9.45 0.16
CA SER A 84 7.65 -8.04 -0.01
C SER A 84 6.17 -7.69 0.17
N VAL A 85 5.24 -8.60 -0.14
CA VAL A 85 3.80 -8.37 0.09
C VAL A 85 3.46 -8.47 1.58
N ASP A 86 4.13 -9.37 2.32
CA ASP A 86 3.95 -9.43 3.79
C ASP A 86 4.47 -8.16 4.47
N VAL A 87 5.64 -7.67 4.04
CA VAL A 87 6.19 -6.40 4.53
C VAL A 87 5.27 -5.24 4.17
N PHE A 88 4.70 -5.22 2.96
CA PHE A 88 3.68 -4.23 2.60
C PHE A 88 2.51 -4.21 3.58
N PHE A 89 1.87 -5.35 3.86
CA PHE A 89 0.71 -5.37 4.74
C PHE A 89 1.07 -5.01 6.19
N LYS A 90 2.21 -5.48 6.70
CA LYS A 90 2.75 -5.07 8.00
C LYS A 90 2.86 -3.54 8.10
N GLU A 91 3.52 -2.91 7.12
CA GLU A 91 3.74 -1.46 7.11
C GLU A 91 2.44 -0.68 6.86
N TYR A 92 1.55 -1.20 6.00
CA TYR A 92 0.24 -0.61 5.75
C TYR A 92 -0.62 -0.58 7.02
N HIS A 93 -0.65 -1.65 7.81
CA HIS A 93 -1.39 -1.66 9.08
C HIS A 93 -0.82 -0.68 10.10
N LEU A 94 0.50 -0.53 10.17
CA LEU A 94 1.14 0.48 11.03
C LEU A 94 0.74 1.90 10.62
N TYR A 95 0.79 2.18 9.32
CA TYR A 95 0.33 3.45 8.75
C TYR A 95 -1.13 3.75 9.08
N GLU A 96 -2.04 2.78 8.90
CA GLU A 96 -3.46 2.95 9.20
C GLU A 96 -3.72 3.17 10.69
N ASN A 97 -2.96 2.52 11.57
CA ASN A 97 -3.08 2.70 13.02
C ASN A 97 -2.60 4.10 13.44
N GLU A 98 -1.49 4.58 12.90
CA GLU A 98 -0.99 5.94 13.19
C GLU A 98 -1.98 7.03 12.72
N LYS A 99 -2.62 6.84 11.54
CA LYS A 99 -3.67 7.75 11.08
C LYS A 99 -4.84 7.84 12.06
N LYS A 100 -5.30 6.70 12.58
CA LYS A 100 -6.42 6.66 13.55
C LYS A 100 -6.05 7.36 14.84
N SER A 101 -4.84 7.14 15.35
CA SER A 101 -4.36 7.80 16.56
C SER A 101 -4.27 9.32 16.42
N VAL A 102 -3.99 9.87 15.24
CA VAL A 102 -3.98 11.33 15.01
C VAL A 102 -5.41 11.88 14.97
N SER A 103 -6.37 11.15 14.39
CA SER A 103 -7.77 11.60 14.28
C SER A 103 -8.57 11.60 15.59
N GLU A 104 -8.06 10.99 16.66
CA GLU A 104 -8.72 10.98 17.98
C GLU A 104 -8.37 12.21 18.84
N PHE A 105 -7.45 13.07 18.38
CA PHE A 105 -7.01 14.27 19.09
C PHE A 105 -7.32 15.59 18.35
N ASP A 106 -8.02 15.54 17.21
CA ASP A 106 -8.56 16.67 16.46
C ASP A 106 -10.09 16.79 16.63
#